data_AF-T1GYB3-F1
#
_entry.id   AF-T1GYB3-F1
#
_cell.length_a   1.000
_cell.length_b   1.000
_cell.length_c   1.000
_cell.angle_alpha   90.00
_cell.angle_beta   90.00
_cell.angle_gamma   90.00
#
_symmetry.space_group_name_H-M   'P 1'
#
loop_
_entity.id
_entity.type
_entity.pdbx_description
1 polymer ?
#
loop_
_entity_poly.entity_id
_entity_poly.type
_entity_poly.pdbx_seq_one_letter_code
_entity_poly.pdbx_strand_id
1 'polypeptide(L)'
;MDEILPLSLEATNKVQEPVGCSTIIVNTDEEEILAHTEDALTETMNNYYFVVAHIINDEPQGKYSVKEERFMSLCYAGHLPGYTMNYNHHGLVFSINTISAKHLKSGKTRE
;
A
#
# COMPACT_ATOMS: atom_id res chain seq x y z
N MET A 1 -0.11 5.42 15.62
CA MET A 1 -0.70 5.93 16.88
C MET A 1 -1.87 6.83 16.48
N ASP A 2 -3.06 6.64 17.05
CA ASP A 2 -4.30 7.24 16.55
C ASP A 2 -4.34 8.77 16.70
N GLU A 3 -4.04 9.48 15.60
CA GLU A 3 -4.31 10.92 15.49
C GLU A 3 -5.80 11.23 15.16
N ILE A 4 -6.65 10.20 15.06
CA ILE A 4 -8.06 10.34 14.67
C ILE A 4 -8.83 11.24 15.64
N LEU A 5 -8.59 11.11 16.96
CA LEU A 5 -9.27 11.91 17.98
C LEU A 5 -8.86 13.40 17.94
N PRO A 6 -7.57 13.76 17.96
CA PRO A 6 -7.12 15.14 17.81
C PRO A 6 -7.59 15.80 16.50
N LEU A 7 -7.51 15.09 15.35
CA LEU A 7 -7.89 15.63 14.04
C LEU A 7 -9.40 15.80 13.87
N SER A 8 -10.21 14.97 14.53
CA SER A 8 -11.67 15.09 14.50
C SER A 8 -12.20 16.24 15.36
N LEU A 9 -11.49 16.62 16.42
CA LEU A 9 -11.83 17.76 17.27
C LEU A 9 -11.54 19.12 16.59
N GLU A 10 -10.48 19.21 15.79
CA GLU A 10 -10.10 20.44 15.07
C GLU A 10 -10.55 20.46 13.59
N ALA A 11 -11.15 19.36 13.10
CA ALA A 11 -11.65 19.16 11.73
C ALA A 11 -10.64 19.47 10.60
N THR A 12 -9.35 19.52 10.92
CA THR A 12 -8.25 19.86 10.00
C THR A 12 -7.13 18.85 10.16
N ASN A 13 -6.62 18.37 9.02
CA ASN A 13 -5.54 17.38 8.99
C ASN A 13 -4.20 18.07 9.32
N LYS A 14 -3.55 17.67 10.41
CA LYS A 14 -2.28 18.25 10.89
C LYS A 14 -1.04 17.50 10.39
N VAL A 15 -1.18 16.46 9.57
CA VAL A 15 -0.04 15.73 9.01
C VAL A 15 0.78 16.70 8.15
N GLN A 16 1.95 17.09 8.66
CA GLN A 16 2.87 18.06 8.06
C GLN A 16 4.16 17.40 7.55
N GLU A 17 4.18 16.06 7.53
CA GLU A 17 5.30 15.26 7.04
C GLU A 17 5.23 15.10 5.50
N PRO A 18 6.38 14.98 4.81
CA PRO A 18 6.43 14.72 3.38
C PRO A 18 6.08 13.25 3.12
N VAL A 19 4.80 12.92 3.23
CA VAL A 19 4.23 11.61 2.87
C VAL A 19 3.53 11.75 1.52
N GLY A 20 4.25 11.45 0.43
CA GLY A 20 3.80 11.76 -0.91
C GLY A 20 4.39 10.85 -1.98
N CYS A 21 3.95 9.60 -2.03
CA CYS A 21 4.38 8.69 -3.09
C CYS A 21 3.95 9.19 -4.48
N SER A 22 4.78 8.91 -5.48
CA SER A 22 4.49 9.24 -6.89
C SER A 22 4.45 7.97 -7.72
N THR A 23 3.43 7.84 -8.56
CA THR A 23 3.30 6.71 -9.50
C THR A 23 3.20 7.24 -10.92
N ILE A 24 3.96 6.61 -11.83
CA ILE A 24 3.91 6.85 -13.26
C ILE A 24 3.59 5.53 -13.96
N ILE A 25 2.67 5.58 -14.92
CA ILE A 25 2.35 4.46 -15.80
C ILE A 25 2.65 4.88 -17.23
N VAL A 26 3.43 4.07 -17.94
CA VAL A 26 3.79 4.28 -19.34
C VAL A 26 3.37 3.06 -20.13
N ASN A 27 2.51 3.26 -21.13
CA ASN A 27 2.08 2.21 -22.04
C ASN A 27 2.68 2.49 -23.42
N THR A 28 3.38 1.50 -23.96
CA THR A 28 3.95 1.52 -25.32
C THR A 28 3.40 0.32 -26.11
N ASP A 29 3.70 0.23 -27.40
CA ASP A 29 3.31 -0.94 -28.21
C ASP A 29 4.06 -2.22 -27.80
N GLU A 30 5.20 -2.10 -27.10
CA GLU A 30 6.08 -3.21 -26.72
C GLU A 30 5.89 -3.62 -25.25
N GLU A 31 5.67 -2.66 -24.37
CA GLU A 31 5.65 -2.86 -22.92
C GLU A 31 4.75 -1.88 -22.16
N GLU A 32 4.31 -2.33 -20.99
CA GLU A 32 3.59 -1.55 -19.98
C GLU A 32 4.47 -1.46 -18.73
N ILE A 33 4.80 -0.23 -18.31
CA ILE A 33 5.69 0.04 -17.18
C ILE A 33 4.93 0.79 -16.10
N LEU A 34 4.97 0.25 -14.89
CA LEU A 34 4.53 0.94 -13.66
C LEU A 34 5.77 1.25 -12.82
N ALA A 35 6.03 2.55 -12.61
CA ALA A 35 7.10 3.05 -11.77
C ALA A 35 6.52 3.78 -10.56
N HIS A 36 7.16 3.61 -9.40
CA HIS A 36 6.69 4.18 -8.13
C HIS A 36 7.86 4.64 -7.27
N THR A 37 7.73 5.82 -6.66
CA THR A 37 8.58 6.25 -5.54
C THR A 37 7.81 6.03 -4.25
N GLU A 38 8.47 5.45 -3.25
CA GLU A 38 7.90 5.32 -1.92
C GLU A 38 8.51 6.41 -1.02
N ASP A 39 7.67 7.36 -0.63
CA ASP A 39 8.03 8.45 0.29
C ASP A 39 7.36 8.16 1.63
N ALA A 40 8.16 8.04 2.70
CA ALA A 40 7.61 7.70 4.01
C ALA A 40 8.26 8.45 5.17
N LEU A 41 7.67 8.26 6.34
CA LEU A 41 8.09 8.87 7.60
C LEU A 41 9.55 8.54 7.93
N THR A 42 10.28 9.50 8.49
CA THR A 42 11.71 9.34 8.82
C THR A 42 11.96 8.16 9.76
N GLU A 43 11.02 7.85 10.64
CA GLU A 43 11.05 6.72 11.58
C GLU A 43 11.09 5.36 10.86
N THR A 44 10.58 5.29 9.62
CA THR A 44 10.64 4.10 8.79
C THR A 44 11.97 3.95 8.05
N MET A 45 12.81 4.98 8.03
CA MET A 45 14.13 4.92 7.37
C MET A 45 14.94 3.75 7.91
N ASN A 46 15.52 2.96 7.00
CA ASN A 46 16.23 1.71 7.29
C ASN A 46 15.37 0.56 7.85
N ASN A 47 14.06 0.73 7.95
CA ASN A 47 13.10 -0.29 8.40
C ASN A 47 12.22 -0.79 7.24
N TYR A 48 12.82 -0.87 6.04
CA TYR A 48 12.21 -1.41 4.82
C TYR A 48 12.77 -2.79 4.52
N TYR A 49 11.90 -3.68 4.07
CA TYR A 49 12.30 -4.99 3.57
C TYR A 49 11.38 -5.44 2.46
N PHE A 50 11.89 -6.31 1.61
CA PHE A 50 11.05 -7.04 0.67
C PHE A 50 10.58 -8.34 1.32
N VAL A 51 9.28 -8.57 1.26
CA VAL A 51 8.71 -9.90 1.47
C VAL A 51 8.55 -10.55 0.11
N VAL A 52 9.29 -11.64 -0.12
CA VAL A 52 9.11 -12.52 -1.25
C VAL A 52 8.46 -13.80 -0.72
N ALA A 53 7.17 -13.96 -1.00
CA ALA A 53 6.40 -15.09 -0.47
C ALA A 53 5.99 -16.03 -1.60
N HIS A 54 6.00 -17.32 -1.27
CA HIS A 54 5.43 -18.38 -2.08
C HIS A 54 4.48 -19.18 -1.20
N ILE A 55 3.19 -19.09 -1.51
CA ILE A 55 2.09 -19.70 -0.77
C ILE A 55 1.52 -20.83 -1.62
N ILE A 56 1.51 -22.03 -1.07
CA ILE A 56 0.94 -23.22 -1.70
C ILE A 56 -0.12 -23.76 -0.74
N ASN A 57 -1.36 -23.86 -1.21
CA ASN A 57 -2.44 -24.51 -0.47
C ASN A 57 -2.56 -25.98 -0.91
N ASP A 58 -3.06 -26.86 -0.04
CA ASP A 58 -3.33 -28.26 -0.40
C ASP A 58 -4.48 -28.34 -1.43
N GLU A 59 -5.54 -27.57 -1.18
CA GLU A 59 -6.74 -27.46 -2.01
C GLU A 59 -6.91 -26.04 -2.58
N PRO A 60 -7.50 -25.89 -3.78
CA PRO A 60 -7.78 -24.58 -4.39
C PRO A 60 -8.61 -23.65 -3.48
N GLN A 61 -8.21 -22.39 -3.34
CA GLN A 61 -8.86 -21.40 -2.46
C GLN A 61 -9.37 -20.17 -3.23
N GLY A 62 -10.32 -19.46 -2.60
CA GLY A 62 -10.80 -18.16 -3.06
C GLY A 62 -11.73 -18.19 -4.28
N LYS A 63 -12.13 -17.00 -4.75
CA LYS A 63 -13.08 -16.82 -5.86
C LYS A 63 -12.63 -17.50 -7.16
N TYR A 64 -11.32 -17.60 -7.38
CA TYR A 64 -10.73 -18.10 -8.62
C TYR A 64 -10.18 -19.54 -8.50
N SER A 65 -10.39 -20.23 -7.36
CA SER A 65 -9.89 -21.60 -7.14
C SER A 65 -8.38 -21.72 -7.42
N VAL A 66 -7.59 -20.87 -6.79
CA VAL A 66 -6.13 -20.82 -6.99
C VAL A 66 -5.43 -21.62 -5.90
N LYS A 67 -4.45 -22.44 -6.30
CA LYS A 67 -3.66 -23.27 -5.39
C LYS A 67 -2.33 -22.62 -4.98
N GLU A 68 -1.77 -21.82 -5.85
CA GLU A 68 -0.43 -21.22 -5.71
C GLU A 68 -0.50 -19.71 -5.87
N GLU A 69 0.16 -18.98 -4.97
CA GLU A 69 0.37 -17.54 -5.06
C GLU A 69 1.84 -17.25 -4.77
N ARG A 70 2.45 -16.38 -5.58
CA ARG A 70 3.83 -15.93 -5.42
C ARG A 70 3.88 -14.44 -5.70
N PHE A 71 4.34 -13.69 -4.72
CA PHE A 71 4.43 -12.23 -4.82
C PHE A 71 5.69 -11.69 -4.17
N MET A 72 6.04 -10.46 -4.55
CA MET A 72 6.99 -9.62 -3.84
C MET A 72 6.29 -8.33 -3.41
N SER A 73 6.48 -7.92 -2.16
CA SER A 73 5.99 -6.64 -1.65
C SER A 73 7.10 -5.89 -0.93
N LEU A 74 7.18 -4.58 -1.12
CA LEU A 74 7.92 -3.72 -0.19
C LEU A 74 7.12 -3.61 1.13
N CYS A 75 7.78 -3.62 2.27
CA CYS A 75 7.12 -3.63 3.58
C CYS A 75 7.85 -2.73 4.57
N TYR A 76 7.07 -2.07 5.41
CA TYR A 76 7.54 -1.42 6.64
C TYR A 76 7.56 -2.43 7.78
N ALA A 77 8.53 -2.31 8.69
CA ALA A 77 8.54 -3.08 9.93
C ALA A 77 7.21 -2.96 10.67
N GLY A 78 6.68 -4.11 11.10
CA GLY A 78 5.40 -4.20 11.84
C GLY A 78 4.14 -4.10 10.96
N HIS A 79 4.26 -3.94 9.64
CA HIS A 79 3.11 -3.91 8.73
C HIS A 79 3.01 -5.21 7.93
N LEU A 80 1.78 -5.64 7.63
CA LEU A 80 1.55 -6.75 6.72
C LEU A 80 1.92 -6.36 5.28
N PRO A 81 2.38 -7.32 4.45
CA PRO A 81 2.64 -7.07 3.03
C PRO A 81 1.41 -6.54 2.30
N GLY A 82 1.63 -5.56 1.42
CA GLY A 82 0.60 -5.01 0.53
C GLY A 82 0.22 -3.53 0.73
N TYR A 83 0.89 -2.79 1.62
CA TYR A 83 0.58 -1.37 1.87
C TYR A 83 1.32 -0.37 0.96
N THR A 84 2.42 -0.76 0.31
CA THR A 84 3.30 0.13 -0.46
C THR A 84 3.19 -0.12 -1.97
N MET A 85 3.85 -1.17 -2.44
CA MET A 85 3.83 -1.67 -3.80
C MET A 85 4.05 -3.18 -3.83
N ASN A 86 3.57 -3.82 -4.89
CA ASN A 86 3.60 -5.26 -5.05
C ASN A 86 3.53 -5.67 -6.53
N TYR A 87 4.08 -6.85 -6.81
CA TYR A 87 3.68 -7.62 -7.97
C TYR A 87 3.50 -9.10 -7.60
N ASN A 88 2.59 -9.78 -8.31
CA ASN A 88 2.40 -11.23 -8.19
C ASN A 88 2.67 -11.97 -9.50
N HIS A 89 2.79 -13.30 -9.44
CA HIS A 89 3.13 -14.12 -10.60
C HIS A 89 2.00 -14.20 -11.64
N HIS A 90 0.78 -13.84 -11.26
CA HIS A 90 -0.38 -13.77 -12.15
C HIS A 90 -0.38 -12.49 -13.01
N GLY A 91 0.60 -11.60 -12.83
CA GLY A 91 0.75 -10.36 -13.60
C GLY A 91 0.05 -9.16 -13.00
N LEU A 92 -0.51 -9.26 -11.78
CA LEU A 92 -1.03 -8.09 -11.08
C LEU A 92 0.13 -7.28 -10.50
N VAL A 93 0.19 -6.01 -10.87
CA VAL A 93 1.12 -5.02 -10.30
C VAL A 93 0.29 -3.89 -9.71
N PHE A 94 0.63 -3.46 -8.49
CA PHE A 94 -0.01 -2.30 -7.88
C PHE A 94 0.97 -1.43 -7.10
N SER A 95 0.61 -0.16 -6.96
CA SER A 95 1.25 0.81 -6.07
C SER A 95 0.17 1.56 -5.30
N ILE A 96 0.54 2.13 -4.15
CA ILE A 96 -0.37 2.84 -3.27
C ILE A 96 0.15 4.25 -3.05
N ASN A 97 -0.71 5.23 -3.34
CA ASN A 97 -0.48 6.62 -2.97
C ASN A 97 -1.42 6.97 -1.83
N THR A 98 -0.85 7.22 -0.65
CA THR A 98 -1.64 7.64 0.51
C THR A 98 -2.18 9.05 0.27
N ILE A 99 -3.51 9.19 0.34
CA ILE A 99 -4.18 10.49 0.24
C ILE A 99 -4.74 10.89 1.61
N SER A 100 -4.45 12.13 1.99
CA SER A 100 -4.93 12.72 3.25
C SER A 100 -6.08 13.68 2.96
N ALA A 101 -7.25 13.42 3.56
CA ALA A 101 -8.37 14.34 3.45
C ALA A 101 -8.06 15.64 4.21
N LYS A 102 -8.25 16.80 3.58
CA LYS A 102 -8.06 18.11 4.21
C LYS A 102 -9.01 18.33 5.39
N HIS A 103 -10.24 17.86 5.26
CA HIS A 103 -11.30 17.96 6.26
C HIS A 103 -11.84 16.58 6.57
N LEU A 104 -11.78 16.18 7.84
CA LEU A 104 -12.38 14.93 8.32
C LEU A 104 -13.85 15.18 8.67
N LYS A 105 -14.75 14.31 8.19
CA LYS A 105 -16.16 14.34 8.60
C LYS A 105 -16.38 13.29 9.67
N SER A 106 -16.61 13.75 10.91
CA SER A 106 -16.98 12.86 12.01
C SER A 106 -18.30 12.12 11.71
N GLY A 107 -18.40 10.86 12.13
CA GLY A 107 -19.62 10.04 12.06
C GLY A 107 -19.96 9.42 10.69
N LYS A 108 -19.02 9.36 9.73
CA LYS A 108 -19.26 8.79 8.39
C LYS A 108 -18.52 7.49 8.05
N THR A 109 -17.62 7.02 8.90
CA THR A 109 -17.12 5.65 8.85
C THR A 109 -18.22 4.75 9.40
N ARG A 110 -19.04 4.18 8.51
CA ARG A 110 -20.00 3.13 8.88
C ARG A 110 -19.24 1.85 9.20
N GLU A 111 -19.68 1.15 10.24
CA GLU A 111 -19.33 -0.26 10.51
C GLU A 111 -19.69 -1.17 9.33
#